data_AF-A0A2J7ZX92-F1
#
_entry.id   AF-A0A2J7ZX92-F1
#
_cell.length_a   1.000
_cell.length_b   1.000
_cell.length_c   1.000
_cell.angle_alpha   90.00
_cell.angle_beta   90.00
_cell.angle_gamma   90.00
#
_symmetry.space_group_name_H-M   'P 1'
#
loop_
_entity.id
_entity.type
_entity.pdbx_description
1 polymer ?
#
loop_
_entity_poly.entity_id
_entity_poly.type
_entity_poly.pdbx_seq_one_letter_code
_entity_poly.pdbx_strand_id
1 'polypeptide(L)'
;MADRRPTRPSAARAKDHFTAQSESDDEGGRPTRSSRRITRVDLSKLDVASLHRYRKCYKLGDAPATATKEELLPSVSRHFAHQVVDEEEVLLKFVLSVQRHNQQQQQQRVYNAMLLKQHQQQQHQVVQHQLQQQLQYRAFQQVGQGQQPNHISHIKGGVMKPRR
;
A
#
# COMPACT_ATOMS: atom_id res chain seq x y z
N MET A 1 5.83 -23.69 65.68
CA MET A 1 6.66 -24.35 64.64
C MET A 1 7.62 -23.31 64.10
N ALA A 2 8.92 -23.52 64.29
CA ALA A 2 9.97 -22.54 64.04
C ALA A 2 10.54 -22.72 62.62
N ASP A 3 10.41 -21.72 61.77
CA ASP A 3 11.02 -21.70 60.44
C ASP A 3 12.50 -21.29 60.52
N ARG A 4 13.37 -22.24 60.18
CA ARG A 4 14.82 -22.08 60.11
C ARG A 4 15.19 -21.45 58.78
N ARG A 5 15.66 -20.21 58.79
CA ARG A 5 16.24 -19.51 57.64
C ARG A 5 17.72 -19.90 57.48
N PRO A 6 18.17 -20.43 56.33
CA PRO A 6 19.59 -20.69 56.11
C PRO A 6 20.33 -19.39 55.77
N THR A 7 21.41 -19.12 56.51
CA THR A 7 22.33 -18.00 56.29
C THR A 7 23.25 -18.28 55.10
N ARG A 8 23.25 -17.39 54.10
CA ARG A 8 24.15 -17.46 52.93
C ARG A 8 25.54 -16.92 53.31
N PRO A 9 26.64 -17.59 52.92
CA PRO A 9 27.98 -17.24 53.36
C PRO A 9 28.51 -15.94 52.74
N SER A 10 29.19 -15.17 53.58
CA SER A 10 29.99 -13.98 53.25
C SER A 10 31.15 -14.37 52.33
N ALA A 11 31.10 -13.92 51.07
CA ALA A 11 32.22 -14.08 50.13
C ALA A 11 33.23 -12.95 50.31
N ALA A 12 34.47 -13.37 50.52
CA ALA A 12 35.62 -12.56 50.85
C ALA A 12 36.03 -11.57 49.76
N ARG A 13 36.53 -10.45 50.25
CA ARG A 13 37.31 -9.41 49.58
C ARG A 13 38.55 -9.99 48.90
N ALA A 14 38.67 -9.82 47.59
CA ALA A 14 39.95 -9.84 46.88
C ALA A 14 40.14 -8.47 46.21
N LYS A 15 41.33 -7.91 46.42
CA LYS A 15 41.74 -6.56 46.02
C LYS A 15 42.33 -6.65 44.61
N ASP A 16 41.78 -5.90 43.66
CA ASP A 16 42.42 -5.71 42.36
C ASP A 16 43.05 -4.31 42.27
N HIS A 17 44.18 -4.31 41.58
CA HIS A 17 45.21 -3.29 41.53
C HIS A 17 44.77 -1.98 40.86
N PHE A 18 45.41 -0.93 41.35
CA PHE A 18 45.37 0.48 40.98
C PHE A 18 46.28 0.79 39.77
N THR A 19 45.73 1.51 38.78
CA THR A 19 46.44 2.43 37.85
C THR A 19 45.36 3.32 37.21
N ALA A 20 45.04 4.49 37.76
CA ALA A 20 45.72 5.79 37.65
C ALA A 20 45.17 6.65 36.49
N GLN A 21 44.33 7.62 36.91
CA GLN A 21 44.13 8.98 36.40
C GLN A 21 43.83 9.20 34.91
N SER A 22 42.56 9.55 34.63
CA SER A 22 42.24 10.59 33.65
C SER A 22 41.38 11.62 34.38
N GLU A 23 41.93 12.84 34.48
CA GLU A 23 41.38 13.97 35.19
C GLU A 23 40.03 14.40 34.61
N SER A 24 39.15 14.72 35.54
CA SER A 24 37.77 15.12 35.40
C SER A 24 37.65 16.61 35.09
N ASP A 25 36.93 16.96 34.04
CA ASP A 25 36.12 18.19 34.02
C ASP A 25 34.68 17.80 34.39
N ASP A 26 34.40 17.91 35.70
CA ASP A 26 33.12 17.65 36.35
C ASP A 26 32.14 18.81 36.09
N GLU A 27 31.35 18.70 35.02
CA GLU A 27 30.05 19.38 34.91
C GLU A 27 29.00 18.36 35.36
N GLY A 28 28.50 18.53 36.60
CA GLY A 28 27.67 17.58 37.36
C GLY A 28 26.33 17.21 36.73
N GLY A 29 26.35 16.44 35.65
CA GLY A 29 25.18 15.84 35.03
C GLY A 29 24.79 14.54 35.72
N ARG A 30 23.71 14.55 36.51
CA ARG A 30 22.98 13.32 36.89
C ARG A 30 22.89 12.40 35.65
N PRO A 31 23.16 11.09 35.75
CA PRO A 31 22.84 10.17 34.66
C PRO A 31 21.33 10.21 34.49
N THR A 32 20.87 10.98 33.50
CA THR A 32 19.46 11.04 33.18
C THR A 32 19.06 9.61 32.88
N ARG A 33 18.13 9.06 33.65
CA ARG A 33 17.63 7.68 33.54
C ARG A 33 16.86 7.44 32.23
N SER A 34 17.05 8.32 31.26
CA SER A 34 16.69 8.15 29.89
C SER A 34 17.85 7.44 29.18
N SER A 35 18.02 6.14 29.49
CA SER A 35 18.47 5.19 28.46
C SER A 35 17.36 5.11 27.40
N ARG A 36 17.09 6.24 26.74
CA ARG A 36 16.36 6.29 25.48
C ARG A 36 17.27 5.51 24.56
N ARG A 37 16.90 4.26 24.27
CA ARG A 37 17.54 3.47 23.22
C ARG A 37 17.63 4.40 22.02
N ILE A 38 18.83 4.87 21.70
CA ILE A 38 19.06 5.69 20.52
C ILE A 38 18.64 4.81 19.35
N THR A 39 17.48 5.09 18.76
CA THR A 39 16.96 4.37 17.62
C THR A 39 17.88 4.69 16.45
N ARG A 40 18.90 3.85 16.25
CA ARG A 40 19.79 3.97 15.10
C ARG A 40 19.01 3.63 13.83
N VAL A 41 19.13 4.48 12.83
CA VAL A 41 18.54 4.26 11.51
C VAL A 41 19.33 3.15 10.82
N ASP A 42 18.63 2.10 10.40
CA ASP A 42 19.21 0.99 9.64
C ASP A 42 19.05 1.23 8.14
N LEU A 43 20.10 1.76 7.52
CA LEU A 43 20.14 2.07 6.09
C LEU A 43 20.23 0.81 5.20
N SER A 44 20.56 -0.36 5.78
CA SER A 44 20.59 -1.62 5.04
C SER A 44 19.19 -2.08 4.59
N LYS A 45 18.13 -1.53 5.18
CA LYS A 45 16.73 -1.79 4.79
C LYS A 45 16.31 -1.08 3.51
N LEU A 46 17.09 -0.11 3.04
CA LEU A 46 16.81 0.57 1.78
C LEU A 46 17.13 -0.33 0.59
N ASP A 47 16.33 -0.19 -0.46
CA ASP A 47 16.60 -0.80 -1.76
C ASP A 47 17.75 -0.09 -2.46
N VAL A 48 18.40 -0.79 -3.40
CA VAL A 48 19.57 -0.28 -4.13
C VAL A 48 19.22 0.99 -4.90
N ALA A 49 18.00 1.09 -5.45
CA ALA A 49 17.54 2.28 -6.13
C ALA A 49 17.40 3.50 -5.20
N SER A 50 16.96 3.35 -3.95
CA SER A 50 16.96 4.46 -2.98
C SER A 50 18.37 4.92 -2.63
N LEU A 51 19.31 3.99 -2.46
CA LEU A 51 20.70 4.35 -2.19
C LEU A 51 21.33 5.12 -3.36
N HIS A 52 21.07 4.71 -4.61
CA HIS A 52 21.49 5.48 -5.79
C HIS A 52 20.83 6.85 -5.86
N ARG A 53 19.53 6.97 -5.56
CA ARG A 53 18.85 8.28 -5.50
C ARG A 53 19.51 9.18 -4.46
N TYR A 54 19.75 8.68 -3.25
CA TYR A 54 20.44 9.42 -2.20
C TYR A 54 21.81 9.88 -2.67
N ARG A 55 22.61 8.96 -3.24
CA ARG A 55 23.92 9.26 -3.82
C ARG A 55 23.88 10.39 -4.84
N LYS A 56 22.91 10.35 -5.77
CA LYS A 56 22.73 11.36 -6.82
C LYS A 56 22.32 12.72 -6.25
N CYS A 57 21.38 12.74 -5.31
CA CYS A 57 20.89 13.96 -4.67
C CYS A 57 21.98 14.69 -3.89
N TYR A 58 22.80 13.95 -3.15
CA TYR A 58 23.87 14.51 -2.31
C TYR A 58 25.25 14.49 -2.97
N LYS A 59 25.33 14.08 -4.25
CA LYS A 59 26.56 14.06 -5.05
C LYS A 59 27.73 13.35 -4.34
N LEU A 60 27.45 12.20 -3.75
CA LEU A 60 28.46 11.36 -3.08
C LEU A 60 29.42 10.80 -4.13
N GLY A 61 30.64 11.36 -4.16
CA GLY A 61 31.67 11.10 -5.17
C GLY A 61 32.41 9.77 -5.03
N ASP A 62 32.19 9.06 -3.92
CA ASP A 62 33.04 7.94 -3.51
C ASP A 62 32.72 6.60 -4.20
N ALA A 63 31.62 6.49 -4.95
CA ALA A 63 31.17 5.23 -5.54
C ALA A 63 30.80 5.40 -7.03
N PRO A 64 31.01 4.41 -7.92
CA PRO A 64 30.61 4.48 -9.33
C PRO A 64 29.09 4.39 -9.54
N ALA A 65 28.59 4.82 -10.72
CA ALA A 65 27.16 4.75 -11.08
C ALA A 65 26.56 3.34 -10.98
N THR A 66 27.39 2.32 -11.18
CA THR A 66 27.05 0.89 -11.12
C THR A 66 27.36 0.27 -9.75
N ALA A 67 27.60 1.08 -8.72
CA ALA A 67 27.95 0.59 -7.39
C ALA A 67 26.84 -0.29 -6.81
N THR A 68 27.26 -1.38 -6.18
CA THR A 68 26.41 -2.32 -5.47
C THR A 68 25.92 -1.75 -4.13
N LYS A 69 24.98 -2.44 -3.49
CA LYS A 69 24.38 -1.99 -2.22
C LYS A 69 25.46 -1.80 -1.15
N GLU A 70 26.38 -2.75 -1.09
CA GLU A 70 27.46 -2.90 -0.14
C GLU A 70 28.49 -1.79 -0.30
N GLU A 71 28.73 -1.33 -1.53
CA GLU A 71 29.63 -0.22 -1.84
C GLU A 71 28.98 1.14 -1.53
N LEU A 72 27.66 1.27 -1.71
CA LEU A 72 26.94 2.51 -1.43
C LEU A 72 26.74 2.76 0.07
N LEU A 73 26.51 1.71 0.85
CA LEU A 73 26.13 1.82 2.26
C LEU A 73 27.13 2.59 3.13
N PRO A 74 28.46 2.37 3.06
CA PRO A 74 29.41 3.10 3.89
C PRO A 74 29.41 4.61 3.61
N SER A 75 29.40 5.01 2.33
CA SER A 75 29.40 6.43 1.95
C SER A 75 28.08 7.11 2.34
N VAL A 76 26.93 6.46 2.08
CA VAL A 76 25.60 6.97 2.47
C VAL A 76 25.49 7.07 4.00
N SER A 77 25.94 6.06 4.74
CA SER A 77 25.86 6.05 6.21
C SER A 77 26.72 7.14 6.83
N ARG A 78 27.95 7.31 6.33
CA ARG A 78 28.86 8.37 6.78
C ARG A 78 28.27 9.75 6.49
N HIS A 79 27.74 9.99 5.30
CA HIS A 79 27.12 11.27 4.97
C HIS A 79 25.88 11.54 5.81
N PHE A 80 24.99 10.56 5.95
CA PHE A 80 23.77 10.68 6.76
C PHE A 80 24.07 11.03 8.21
N ALA A 81 25.11 10.42 8.80
CA ALA A 81 25.51 10.69 10.19
C ALA A 81 26.09 12.10 10.40
N HIS A 82 26.69 12.71 9.38
CA HIS A 82 27.26 14.07 9.44
C HIS A 82 26.33 15.14 8.86
N GLN A 83 25.14 14.75 8.39
CA GLN A 83 24.21 15.69 7.78
C GLN A 83 23.66 16.65 8.84
N VAL A 84 23.86 17.94 8.62
CA VAL A 84 23.24 19.01 9.41
C VAL A 84 21.98 19.47 8.69
N VAL A 85 20.89 19.64 9.43
CA VAL A 85 19.59 20.07 8.90
C VAL A 85 19.05 21.24 9.71
N ASP A 86 18.36 22.15 9.03
CA ASP A 86 17.49 23.13 9.65
C ASP A 86 16.13 22.46 9.93
N GLU A 87 15.80 22.30 11.22
CA GLU A 87 14.60 21.58 11.64
C GLU A 87 13.32 22.28 11.18
N GLU A 88 13.26 23.61 11.27
CA GLU A 88 12.06 24.36 10.88
C GLU A 88 11.82 24.24 9.37
N GLU A 89 12.89 24.41 8.58
CA GLU A 89 12.81 24.30 7.12
C GLU A 89 12.43 22.88 6.70
N VAL A 90 13.02 21.85 7.31
CA VAL A 90 12.76 20.44 6.98
C VAL A 90 11.32 20.06 7.33
N LEU A 91 10.82 20.45 8.50
CA LEU A 91 9.44 20.15 8.91
C LEU A 91 8.44 20.85 7.99
N LEU A 92 8.67 22.13 7.65
CA LEU A 92 7.81 22.86 6.73
C LEU A 92 7.76 22.20 5.35
N LYS A 93 8.92 21.88 4.77
CA LYS A 93 9.02 21.18 3.47
C LYS A 93 8.34 19.82 3.51
N PHE A 94 8.49 19.08 4.60
CA PHE A 94 7.87 17.78 4.78
C PHE A 94 6.35 17.88 4.77
N VAL A 95 5.76 18.76 5.59
CA VAL A 95 4.30 18.94 5.66
C VAL A 95 3.72 19.34 4.31
N LEU A 96 4.34 20.33 3.64
CA LEU A 96 3.89 20.77 2.31
C LEU A 96 3.97 19.65 1.27
N SER A 97 5.01 18.81 1.32
CA SER A 97 5.19 17.69 0.40
C SER A 97 4.14 16.60 0.63
N VAL A 98 3.84 16.28 1.90
CA VAL A 98 2.80 15.31 2.27
C VAL A 98 1.41 15.80 1.85
N GLN A 99 1.10 17.08 2.09
CA GLN A 99 -0.17 17.67 1.67
C GLN A 99 -0.36 17.59 0.16
N ARG A 100 0.67 17.97 -0.61
CA ARG A 100 0.65 17.88 -2.08
C ARG A 100 0.46 16.43 -2.56
N HIS A 101 1.19 15.49 -1.96
CA HIS A 101 1.07 14.07 -2.30
C HIS A 101 -0.36 13.56 -2.05
N ASN A 102 -0.92 13.84 -0.86
CA ASN A 102 -2.27 13.41 -0.51
C ASN A 102 -3.33 14.01 -1.44
N GLN A 103 -3.19 15.30 -1.79
CA GLN A 103 -4.08 15.95 -2.74
C GLN A 103 -4.01 15.28 -4.12
N GLN A 104 -2.80 14.99 -4.62
CA GLN A 104 -2.63 14.30 -5.90
C GLN A 104 -3.22 12.89 -5.88
N GLN A 105 -3.03 12.14 -4.80
CA GLN A 105 -3.61 10.81 -4.63
C GLN A 105 -5.14 10.88 -4.58
N GLN A 106 -5.72 11.89 -3.91
CA GLN A 106 -7.16 12.08 -3.89
C GLN A 106 -7.71 12.38 -5.29
N GLN A 107 -7.04 13.26 -6.06
CA GLN A 107 -7.42 13.55 -7.44
C GLN A 107 -7.39 12.28 -8.30
N GLN A 108 -6.35 11.45 -8.19
CA GLN A 108 -6.29 10.17 -8.88
C GLN A 108 -7.43 9.22 -8.47
N ARG A 109 -7.76 9.14 -7.18
CA ARG A 109 -8.87 8.32 -6.69
C ARG A 109 -10.22 8.78 -7.25
N VAL A 110 -10.47 10.08 -7.27
CA VAL A 110 -11.71 10.66 -7.82
C VAL A 110 -11.79 10.40 -9.32
N TYR A 111 -10.69 10.59 -10.05
CA TYR A 111 -10.61 10.29 -11.47
C TYR A 111 -10.89 8.81 -11.77
N ASN A 112 -10.24 7.90 -11.05
CA ASN A 112 -10.45 6.46 -11.22
C ASN A 112 -11.90 6.06 -10.88
N ALA A 113 -12.50 6.66 -9.85
CA ALA A 113 -13.90 6.43 -9.50
C ALA A 113 -14.87 6.94 -10.58
N MET A 114 -14.57 8.10 -11.20
CA MET A 114 -15.36 8.65 -12.30
C MET A 114 -15.33 7.73 -13.52
N LEU A 115 -14.15 7.25 -13.92
CA LEU A 115 -14.00 6.31 -15.03
C LEU A 115 -14.78 5.02 -14.78
N LEU A 116 -14.69 4.47 -13.57
CA LEU A 116 -15.42 3.25 -13.22
C LEU A 116 -16.94 3.47 -13.28
N LYS A 117 -17.44 4.59 -12.76
CA LYS A 117 -18.86 4.94 -12.82
C LYS A 117 -19.34 5.10 -14.26
N GLN A 118 -18.55 5.75 -15.11
CA GLN A 118 -18.86 5.90 -16.53
C GLN A 118 -18.96 4.55 -17.24
N HIS A 119 -18.04 3.64 -16.96
CA HIS A 119 -18.05 2.29 -17.53
C HIS A 119 -19.32 1.51 -17.11
N GLN A 120 -19.67 1.54 -15.82
CA GLN A 120 -20.89 0.90 -15.33
C GLN A 120 -22.17 1.48 -15.97
N GLN A 121 -22.20 2.80 -16.18
CA GLN A 121 -23.33 3.46 -16.83
C GLN A 121 -23.47 3.02 -18.29
N GLN A 122 -22.35 2.87 -19.02
CA GLN A 122 -22.37 2.34 -20.39
C GLN A 122 -22.91 0.90 -20.41
N GLN A 123 -22.46 0.03 -19.50
CA GLN A 123 -23.00 -1.33 -19.41
C GLN A 123 -24.51 -1.34 -19.15
N HIS A 124 -25.01 -0.49 -18.24
CA HIS A 124 -26.45 -0.37 -18.01
C HIS A 124 -27.20 0.08 -19.27
N GLN A 125 -26.66 1.05 -20.02
CA GLN A 125 -27.29 1.49 -21.28
C GLN A 125 -27.35 0.35 -22.30
N VAL A 126 -26.28 -0.43 -22.45
CA VAL A 126 -26.24 -1.58 -23.36
C VAL A 126 -27.29 -2.63 -22.97
N VAL A 127 -27.38 -2.97 -21.68
CA VAL A 127 -28.36 -3.94 -21.17
C VAL A 127 -29.79 -3.45 -21.39
N GLN A 128 -30.07 -2.19 -21.08
CA GLN A 128 -31.40 -1.60 -21.30
C GLN A 128 -31.81 -1.61 -22.77
N HIS A 129 -30.88 -1.24 -23.64
CA HIS A 129 -31.11 -1.28 -25.09
C HIS A 129 -31.38 -2.70 -25.59
N GLN A 130 -30.62 -3.69 -25.10
CA GLN A 130 -30.83 -5.09 -25.46
C GLN A 130 -32.19 -5.63 -24.97
N LEU A 131 -32.62 -5.26 -23.76
CA LEU A 131 -33.93 -5.63 -23.23
C LEU A 131 -35.05 -5.03 -24.08
N GLN A 132 -34.92 -3.76 -24.45
CA GLN A 132 -35.92 -3.08 -25.29
C GLN A 132 -36.04 -3.75 -26.66
N GLN A 133 -34.92 -4.14 -27.27
CA GLN A 133 -34.94 -4.93 -28.51
C GLN A 133 -35.65 -6.27 -28.32
N GLN A 134 -35.36 -7.01 -27.25
CA GLN A 134 -36.07 -8.28 -26.97
C GLN A 134 -37.58 -8.11 -26.83
N LEU A 135 -38.03 -7.05 -26.14
CA LEU A 135 -39.45 -6.75 -26.00
C LEU A 135 -40.11 -6.45 -27.35
N GLN A 136 -39.42 -5.72 -28.24
CA GLN A 136 -39.91 -5.46 -29.60
C GLN A 136 -40.03 -6.75 -30.42
N TYR A 137 -39.01 -7.62 -30.40
CA TYR A 137 -39.08 -8.92 -31.07
C TYR A 137 -40.21 -9.80 -30.55
N ARG A 138 -40.42 -9.80 -29.22
CA ARG A 138 -41.51 -10.57 -28.58
C ARG A 138 -42.89 -10.03 -28.92
N ALA A 139 -43.05 -8.71 -29.01
CA ALA A 139 -44.31 -8.09 -29.43
C ALA A 139 -44.64 -8.45 -30.88
N PHE A 140 -43.65 -8.38 -31.78
CA PHE A 140 -43.81 -8.73 -33.19
C PHE A 140 -44.26 -10.18 -33.40
N GLN A 141 -43.72 -11.12 -32.62
CA GLN A 141 -44.10 -12.53 -32.70
C GLN A 141 -45.56 -12.80 -32.24
N GLN A 142 -46.09 -12.02 -31.28
CA GLN A 142 -47.46 -12.20 -30.79
C GLN A 142 -48.53 -11.69 -31.75
N VAL A 143 -48.21 -10.69 -32.59
CA VAL A 143 -49.16 -10.17 -33.59
C VAL A 143 -49.38 -11.16 -34.75
N GLY A 144 -48.49 -12.14 -34.95
CA GLY A 144 -48.57 -13.15 -36.00
C GLY A 144 -49.47 -14.36 -35.74
N GLN A 145 -50.03 -14.55 -34.53
CA GLN A 145 -50.86 -15.73 -34.19
C GLN A 145 -52.37 -15.44 -34.05
N GLY A 146 -52.84 -14.25 -34.45
CA GLY A 146 -54.19 -13.76 -34.14
C GLY A 146 -55.18 -13.62 -35.29
N GLN A 147 -55.06 -14.34 -36.41
CA GLN A 147 -56.09 -14.35 -37.47
C GLN A 147 -56.29 -15.75 -38.05
N GLN A 148 -57.20 -16.52 -37.43
CA GLN A 148 -57.91 -17.63 -38.07
C GLN A 148 -59.24 -17.06 -38.61
N PRO A 149 -59.49 -17.06 -39.94
CA PRO A 149 -60.79 -16.66 -40.46
C PRO A 149 -61.80 -17.78 -40.21
N ASN A 150 -62.89 -17.44 -39.51
CA ASN A 150 -64.09 -18.28 -39.40
C ASN A 150 -64.65 -18.54 -40.80
N HIS A 151 -64.40 -19.72 -41.36
CA HIS A 151 -65.10 -20.20 -42.56
C HIS A 151 -66.23 -21.14 -42.17
N ILE A 152 -67.44 -20.58 -42.11
CA ILE A 152 -68.69 -21.31 -42.26
C ILE A 152 -68.90 -21.55 -43.76
N SER A 153 -68.84 -22.82 -44.16
CA SER A 153 -69.46 -23.35 -45.38
C SER A 153 -69.39 -24.88 -45.25
N HIS A 154 -70.45 -25.58 -44.82
CA HIS A 154 -71.50 -26.10 -45.70
C HIS A 154 -70.96 -26.49 -47.07
N ILE A 155 -70.87 -27.80 -47.36
CA ILE A 155 -71.36 -28.45 -48.59
C ILE A 155 -71.08 -29.97 -48.51
N LYS A 156 -72.08 -30.69 -48.99
CA LYS A 156 -72.28 -32.13 -49.03
C LYS A 156 -71.24 -32.87 -49.88
N GLY A 157 -71.07 -34.17 -49.58
CA GLY A 157 -70.96 -35.19 -50.62
C GLY A 157 -69.80 -36.17 -50.47
N GLY A 158 -70.14 -37.46 -50.55
CA GLY A 158 -69.25 -38.45 -51.15
C GLY A 158 -68.61 -39.45 -50.19
N VAL A 159 -69.37 -40.47 -49.81
CA VAL A 159 -68.83 -41.80 -49.50
C VAL A 159 -68.17 -42.34 -50.77
N MET A 160 -66.87 -42.70 -50.75
CA MET A 160 -66.33 -43.87 -51.50
C MET A 160 -64.85 -44.16 -51.22
N LYS A 161 -64.67 -45.26 -50.46
CA LYS A 161 -63.65 -46.34 -50.37
C LYS A 161 -62.18 -46.16 -50.85
N PRO A 162 -61.23 -46.86 -50.16
CA PRO A 162 -59.80 -46.80 -50.44
C PRO A 162 -59.37 -47.83 -51.50
N ARG A 163 -58.19 -47.61 -52.11
CA ARG A 163 -57.54 -48.64 -52.92
C ARG A 163 -56.00 -48.57 -52.85
N ARG A 164 -55.46 -49.63 -52.24
CA ARG A 164 -54.11 -50.23 -52.29
C ARG A 164 -52.93 -49.44 -51.74
#